data_AF-A0A2D7SLQ6-F1
#
_entry.id   AF-A0A2D7SLQ6-F1
#
_cell.length_a   1.000
_cell.length_b   1.000
_cell.length_c   1.000
_cell.angle_alpha   90.00
_cell.angle_beta   90.00
_cell.angle_gamma   90.00
#
_symmetry.space_group_name_H-M   'P 1'
#
loop_
_entity.id
_entity.type
_entity.pdbx_description
1 polymer ?
#
loop_
_entity_poly.entity_id
_entity_poly.type
_entity_poly.pdbx_seq_one_letter_code
_entity_poly.pdbx_strand_id
1 'polypeptide(L)'
;MRFWNYKSEEFYNLYTKIFDSNFPLEKKRVMLKSLFSGEYCLMRITSISKLCYEEYKKNNFKKVTKFKRANKRFVRHQFITFGETLTEILNKKIPMKDFWKNIDENEKTHLITRSERDKKEYLYINIPIEGGYFLNKTVGFEYGKKEELYLRYISQSRIRWKKKKLSSEKKEIETEDNNE
;
A
#
# COMPACT_ATOMS: atom_id res chain seq x y z
N MET A 1 0.24 4.61 -22.31
CA MET A 1 1.05 4.46 -21.08
C MET A 1 0.31 5.14 -19.95
N ARG A 2 -0.07 4.44 -18.88
CA ARG A 2 -0.57 5.12 -17.68
C ARG A 2 0.64 5.74 -17.00
N PHE A 3 0.61 7.07 -16.84
CA PHE A 3 1.67 7.86 -16.24
C PHE A 3 1.98 7.31 -14.86
N TRP A 4 3.07 6.56 -14.77
CA TRP A 4 3.70 6.29 -13.50
C TRP A 4 4.46 7.57 -13.16
N ASN A 5 3.84 8.48 -12.40
CA ASN A 5 4.57 9.60 -11.77
C ASN A 5 5.58 9.12 -10.71
N TYR A 6 5.76 7.80 -10.59
CA TYR A 6 6.80 7.17 -9.80
C TYR A 6 8.17 7.72 -10.25
N LYS A 7 8.87 8.34 -9.30
CA LYS A 7 10.15 9.03 -9.52
C LYS A 7 10.05 10.37 -10.27
N SER A 8 8.86 10.97 -10.37
CA SER A 8 8.70 12.32 -10.91
C SER A 8 9.48 13.34 -10.08
N GLU A 9 10.28 14.14 -10.77
CA GLU A 9 11.03 15.25 -10.20
C GLU A 9 10.10 16.40 -9.81
N GLU A 10 9.01 16.59 -10.55
CA GLU A 10 7.99 17.61 -10.30
C GLU A 10 7.28 17.40 -8.97
N PHE A 11 6.92 16.16 -8.65
CA PHE A 11 6.36 15.81 -7.34
C PHE A 11 7.34 16.12 -6.21
N TYR A 12 8.63 15.85 -6.42
CA TYR A 12 9.66 16.18 -5.44
C TYR A 12 9.83 17.69 -5.27
N ASN A 13 9.83 18.43 -6.37
CA ASN A 13 9.91 19.90 -6.37
C ASN A 13 8.71 20.55 -5.67
N LEU A 14 7.51 19.99 -5.82
CA LEU A 14 6.33 20.41 -5.07
C LEU A 14 6.48 20.08 -3.58
N TYR A 15 6.97 18.88 -3.25
CA TYR A 15 7.25 18.49 -1.88
C TYR A 15 8.24 19.45 -1.21
N THR A 16 9.37 19.77 -1.84
CA THR A 16 10.39 20.65 -1.25
C THR A 16 9.85 22.06 -1.02
N LYS A 17 9.08 22.61 -1.97
CA LYS A 17 8.39 23.91 -1.79
C LYS A 17 7.39 23.88 -0.63
N ILE A 18 6.62 22.80 -0.49
CA ILE A 18 5.68 22.65 0.64
C ILE A 18 6.46 22.52 1.95
N PHE A 19 7.54 21.74 1.96
CA PHE A 19 8.39 21.54 3.13
C PHE A 19 9.00 22.86 3.61
N ASP A 20 9.57 23.65 2.70
CA ASP A 20 10.26 24.92 2.99
C ASP A 20 9.31 26.09 3.28
N SER A 21 8.00 25.92 3.06
CA SER A 21 7.01 26.97 3.32
C SER A 21 6.79 27.24 4.81
N ASN A 22 6.24 28.42 5.12
CA ASN A 22 5.88 28.81 6.49
C ASN A 22 4.53 28.24 6.97
N PHE A 23 3.93 27.31 6.22
CA PHE A 23 2.68 26.68 6.66
C PHE A 23 2.89 25.82 7.91
N PRO A 24 1.89 25.72 8.81
CA PRO A 24 1.92 24.74 9.90
C PRO A 24 2.05 23.31 9.36
N LEU A 25 2.65 22.42 10.16
CA LEU A 25 2.88 21.01 9.80
C LEU A 25 1.60 20.32 9.30
N GLU A 26 0.47 20.55 9.97
CA GLU A 26 -0.82 19.99 9.60
C GLU A 26 -1.27 20.44 8.20
N LYS A 27 -1.06 21.71 7.87
CA LYS A 27 -1.42 22.25 6.56
C LYS A 27 -0.53 21.66 5.46
N LYS A 28 0.78 21.51 5.72
CA LYS A 28 1.72 20.84 4.81
C LYS A 28 1.27 19.40 4.54
N ARG A 29 0.86 18.67 5.58
CA ARG A 29 0.34 17.30 5.48
C ARG A 29 -0.92 17.22 4.62
N VAL A 30 -1.89 18.12 4.81
CA VAL A 30 -3.09 18.17 3.98
C VAL A 30 -2.76 18.45 2.52
N MET A 31 -1.87 19.40 2.23
CA MET A 31 -1.46 19.72 0.85
C MET A 31 -0.80 18.53 0.16
N LEU A 32 0.14 17.86 0.83
CA LEU A 32 0.78 16.66 0.28
C LEU A 32 -0.22 15.52 0.10
N LYS A 33 -1.12 15.31 1.07
CA LYS A 33 -2.16 14.28 0.95
C LYS A 33 -3.04 14.49 -0.28
N SER A 34 -3.42 15.73 -0.56
CA SER A 34 -4.16 16.09 -1.77
C SER A 34 -3.36 15.86 -3.04
N LEU A 35 -2.08 16.21 -3.05
CA LEU A 35 -1.18 16.03 -4.20
C LEU A 35 -1.06 14.57 -4.63
N PHE A 36 -1.01 13.63 -3.68
CA PHE A 36 -0.89 12.20 -3.97
C PHE A 36 -2.23 11.46 -4.09
N SER A 37 -3.36 12.17 -3.93
CA SER A 37 -4.67 11.54 -3.97
C SER A 37 -4.94 10.92 -5.34
N GLY A 38 -5.23 9.62 -5.36
CA GLY A 38 -5.51 8.88 -6.61
C GLY A 38 -4.27 8.43 -7.38
N GLU A 39 -3.06 8.77 -6.91
CA GLU A 39 -1.83 8.29 -7.53
C GLU A 39 -1.70 6.78 -7.42
N TYR A 40 -1.19 6.17 -8.50
CA TYR A 40 -1.04 4.71 -8.60
C TYR A 40 0.03 4.14 -7.66
N CYS A 41 0.97 4.97 -7.20
CA CYS A 41 2.01 4.58 -6.26
C CYS A 41 1.46 4.34 -4.84
N LEU A 42 0.34 4.98 -4.46
CA LEU A 42 -0.29 4.78 -3.16
C LEU A 42 -1.15 3.52 -3.14
N MET A 43 -1.23 2.83 -2.01
CA MET A 43 -2.11 1.67 -1.81
C MET A 43 -2.02 0.54 -2.86
N ARG A 44 -0.95 0.50 -3.66
CA ARG A 44 -0.72 -0.55 -4.66
C ARG A 44 -0.51 -1.88 -3.97
N ILE A 45 -1.20 -2.92 -4.44
CA ILE A 45 -1.06 -4.25 -3.84
C ILE A 45 0.30 -4.84 -4.26
N THR A 46 1.19 -4.97 -3.29
CA THR A 46 2.53 -5.56 -3.46
C THR A 46 2.60 -7.01 -3.04
N SER A 47 1.56 -7.52 -2.37
CA SER A 47 1.46 -8.92 -1.96
C SER A 47 0.00 -9.40 -1.92
N ILE A 48 -0.19 -10.70 -2.12
CA ILE A 48 -1.50 -11.36 -1.94
C ILE A 48 -1.37 -12.49 -0.92
N SER A 49 -2.33 -12.56 0.01
CA SER A 49 -2.38 -13.65 0.99
C SER A 49 -2.80 -14.98 0.35
N LYS A 50 -2.46 -16.07 1.03
CA LYS A 50 -2.86 -17.42 0.63
C LYS A 50 -4.38 -17.55 0.55
N LEU A 51 -5.12 -17.05 1.55
CA LEU A 51 -6.57 -17.17 1.51
C LEU A 51 -7.20 -16.30 0.42
N CYS A 52 -6.69 -15.10 0.16
CA CYS A 52 -7.14 -14.29 -0.98
C CYS A 52 -6.91 -15.01 -2.31
N TYR A 53 -5.71 -15.55 -2.51
CA TYR A 53 -5.35 -16.29 -3.70
C TYR A 53 -6.26 -17.51 -3.92
N GLU A 54 -6.51 -18.31 -2.87
CA GLU A 54 -7.39 -19.49 -2.96
C GLU A 54 -8.84 -19.12 -3.30
N GLU A 55 -9.34 -17.97 -2.83
CA GLU A 55 -10.68 -17.49 -3.21
C GLU A 55 -10.73 -17.06 -4.69
N TYR A 56 -9.67 -16.42 -5.22
CA TYR A 56 -9.57 -16.19 -6.66
C TYR A 56 -9.51 -17.50 -7.45
N LYS A 57 -8.70 -18.46 -7.00
CA LYS A 57 -8.56 -19.77 -7.66
C LYS A 57 -9.90 -20.51 -7.75
N LYS A 58 -10.68 -20.54 -6.65
CA LYS A 58 -12.04 -21.11 -6.63
C LYS A 58 -12.99 -20.43 -7.61
N ASN A 59 -12.77 -19.15 -7.88
CA ASN A 59 -13.55 -18.36 -8.84
C ASN A 59 -12.92 -18.37 -10.26
N ASN A 60 -12.10 -19.37 -10.59
CA ASN A 60 -11.39 -19.48 -11.87
C ASN A 60 -10.58 -18.22 -12.23
N PHE A 61 -10.01 -17.58 -11.21
CA PHE A 61 -9.27 -16.32 -11.29
C PHE A 61 -10.07 -15.15 -11.86
N LYS A 62 -11.41 -15.21 -11.87
CA LYS A 62 -12.24 -14.06 -12.18
C LYS A 62 -12.35 -13.13 -10.98
N LYS A 63 -12.68 -11.86 -11.24
CA LYS A 63 -12.89 -10.86 -10.18
C LYS A 63 -13.89 -11.37 -9.14
N VAL A 64 -13.47 -11.38 -7.88
CA VAL A 64 -14.36 -11.73 -6.76
C VAL A 64 -15.22 -10.51 -6.44
N THR A 65 -16.47 -10.53 -6.89
CA THR A 65 -17.43 -9.41 -6.74
C THR A 65 -18.36 -9.55 -5.55
N LYS A 66 -18.63 -10.79 -5.09
CA LYS A 66 -19.47 -11.09 -3.93
C LYS A 66 -18.83 -12.20 -3.09
N PHE A 67 -18.55 -11.91 -1.83
CA PHE A 67 -18.07 -12.92 -0.87
C PHE A 67 -19.25 -13.70 -0.30
N LYS A 68 -19.21 -15.04 -0.36
CA LYS A 68 -20.29 -15.90 0.19
C LYS A 68 -20.34 -15.91 1.73
N ARG A 69 -19.41 -15.28 2.46
CA ARG A 69 -19.36 -15.23 3.93
C ARG A 69 -18.91 -13.85 4.44
N ALA A 70 -19.51 -13.39 5.54
CA ALA A 70 -19.24 -12.09 6.15
C ALA A 70 -17.76 -11.85 6.56
N ASN A 71 -17.01 -12.91 6.92
CA ASN A 71 -15.62 -12.83 7.38
C ASN A 71 -14.54 -12.97 6.31
N LYS A 72 -14.90 -13.21 5.03
CA LYS A 72 -13.92 -13.46 3.94
C LYS A 72 -13.66 -12.25 3.03
N ARG A 73 -14.21 -11.08 3.34
CA ARG A 73 -14.01 -9.88 2.52
C ARG A 73 -12.52 -9.57 2.36
N PHE A 74 -12.09 -9.26 1.14
CA PHE A 74 -10.74 -8.77 0.90
C PHE A 74 -10.56 -7.38 1.50
N VAL A 75 -9.36 -7.16 2.02
CA VAL A 75 -8.93 -5.94 2.69
C VAL A 75 -7.56 -5.59 2.13
N ARG A 76 -7.38 -4.32 1.76
CA ARG A 76 -6.07 -3.75 1.51
C ARG A 76 -5.48 -3.37 2.86
N HIS A 77 -4.48 -4.12 3.31
CA HIS A 77 -3.82 -3.88 4.57
C HIS A 77 -2.49 -3.17 4.32
N GLN A 78 -2.43 -1.91 4.74
CA GLN A 78 -1.20 -1.13 4.82
C GLN A 78 -0.61 -1.30 6.21
N PHE A 79 0.71 -1.40 6.29
CA PHE A 79 1.43 -1.47 7.57
C PHE A 79 1.70 -0.09 8.14
N ILE A 80 1.96 0.88 7.26
CA ILE A 80 2.14 2.29 7.56
C ILE A 80 1.13 3.02 6.67
N THR A 81 0.35 3.91 7.27
CA THR A 81 -0.59 4.75 6.55
C THR A 81 0.14 5.84 5.81
N PHE A 82 -0.41 6.31 4.70
CA PHE A 82 0.19 7.45 3.99
C PHE A 82 0.30 8.70 4.88
N GLY A 83 -0.60 8.87 5.84
CA GLY A 83 -0.51 9.95 6.83
C GLY A 83 0.75 9.87 7.70
N GLU A 84 1.12 8.67 8.15
CA GLU A 84 2.37 8.44 8.90
C GLU A 84 3.60 8.65 8.02
N THR A 85 3.57 8.18 6.78
CA THR A 85 4.62 8.47 5.78
C THR A 85 4.79 9.98 5.58
N LEU A 86 3.70 10.73 5.45
CA LEU A 86 3.74 12.19 5.31
C LEU A 86 4.34 12.87 6.55
N THR A 87 4.01 12.40 7.75
CA THR A 87 4.62 12.92 8.99
C THR A 87 6.13 12.67 8.99
N GLU A 88 6.57 11.47 8.61
CA GLU A 88 8.01 11.13 8.53
C GLU A 88 8.76 12.08 7.58
N ILE A 89 8.26 12.27 6.36
CA ILE A 89 8.94 13.09 5.34
C ILE A 89 8.83 14.61 5.61
N LEU A 90 7.89 15.04 6.45
CA LEU A 90 7.74 16.43 6.87
C LEU A 90 8.51 16.77 8.15
N ASN A 91 8.81 15.78 9.00
CA ASN A 91 9.66 15.96 10.17
C ASN A 91 11.13 16.15 9.79
N LYS A 92 11.58 15.50 8.72
CA LYS A 92 12.94 15.64 8.19
C LYS A 92 12.91 15.73 6.68
N LYS A 93 13.55 16.76 6.11
CA LYS A 93 13.66 16.91 4.65
C LYS A 93 14.41 15.73 4.07
N ILE A 94 13.76 14.99 3.18
CA ILE A 94 14.32 13.78 2.56
C ILE A 94 14.93 14.16 1.19
N PRO A 95 16.14 13.69 0.86
CA PRO A 95 16.69 13.86 -0.48
C PRO A 95 15.89 13.07 -1.52
N MET A 96 15.85 13.54 -2.77
CA MET A 96 15.08 12.93 -3.86
C MET A 96 15.29 11.41 -4.00
N LYS A 97 16.55 10.97 -3.85
CA LYS A 97 16.94 9.55 -3.92
C LYS A 97 16.16 8.68 -2.94
N ASP A 98 15.93 9.19 -1.73
CA ASP A 98 15.29 8.45 -0.64
C ASP A 98 13.79 8.76 -0.55
N PHE A 99 13.33 9.89 -1.09
CA PHE A 99 11.92 10.31 -1.06
C PHE A 99 10.98 9.23 -1.62
N TRP A 100 11.25 8.79 -2.86
CA TRP A 100 10.43 7.76 -3.51
C TRP A 100 10.62 6.38 -2.90
N LYS A 101 11.81 6.11 -2.36
CA LYS A 101 12.10 4.85 -1.67
C LYS A 101 11.28 4.74 -0.39
N ASN A 102 11.24 5.79 0.44
CA ASN A 102 10.45 5.80 1.67
C ASN A 102 8.96 5.65 1.37
N ILE A 103 8.44 6.36 0.36
CA ILE A 103 7.04 6.22 -0.05
C ILE A 103 6.76 4.78 -0.50
N ASP A 104 7.58 4.20 -1.38
CA ASP A 104 7.34 2.85 -1.91
C ASP A 104 7.47 1.75 -0.84
N GLU A 105 8.36 1.94 0.13
CA GLU A 105 8.54 1.02 1.25
C GLU A 105 7.38 1.09 2.25
N ASN A 106 6.92 2.29 2.60
CA ASN A 106 5.86 2.50 3.58
C ASN A 106 4.47 2.18 3.00
N GLU A 107 4.24 2.44 1.71
CA GLU A 107 2.95 2.19 1.03
C GLU A 107 2.73 0.73 0.62
N LYS A 108 3.61 -0.20 1.05
CA LYS A 108 3.44 -1.65 0.82
C LYS A 108 2.08 -2.10 1.35
N THR A 109 1.25 -2.54 0.41
CA THR A 109 -0.12 -2.95 0.70
C THR A 109 -0.28 -4.43 0.41
N HIS A 110 -0.75 -5.18 1.40
CA HIS A 110 -1.08 -6.59 1.24
C HIS A 110 -2.58 -6.75 1.01
N LEU A 111 -2.96 -7.50 -0.03
CA LEU A 111 -4.34 -7.96 -0.20
C LEU A 111 -4.56 -9.20 0.65
N ILE A 112 -5.32 -9.05 1.73
CA ILE A 112 -5.60 -10.11 2.71
C ILE A 112 -7.10 -10.26 2.94
N THR A 113 -7.52 -11.35 3.56
CA THR A 113 -8.92 -11.49 4.03
C THR A 113 -9.10 -10.80 5.39
N ARG A 114 -10.33 -10.36 5.69
CA ARG A 114 -10.67 -9.85 7.03
C ARG A 114 -10.31 -10.84 8.13
N SER A 115 -10.59 -12.13 7.93
CA SER A 115 -10.20 -13.18 8.87
C SER A 115 -8.69 -13.29 9.11
N GLU A 116 -7.85 -13.05 8.11
CA GLU A 116 -6.39 -13.02 8.28
C GLU A 116 -5.94 -11.80 9.06
N ARG A 117 -6.57 -10.65 8.81
CA ARG A 117 -6.33 -9.41 9.55
C ARG A 117 -6.62 -9.62 11.04
N ASP A 118 -7.79 -10.20 11.34
CA ASP A 118 -8.25 -10.42 12.72
C ASP A 118 -7.37 -11.44 13.45
N LYS A 119 -6.90 -12.48 12.75
CA LYS A 119 -5.94 -13.47 13.29
C LYS A 119 -4.53 -12.92 13.49
N LYS A 120 -4.22 -11.74 12.93
CA LYS A 120 -2.88 -11.12 12.97
C LYS A 120 -1.75 -11.99 12.42
N GLU A 121 -2.05 -13.06 11.69
CA GLU A 121 -1.05 -13.85 10.98
C GLU A 121 -1.61 -14.42 9.68
N TYR A 122 -0.75 -14.48 8.67
CA TYR A 122 -1.11 -15.02 7.37
C TYR A 122 0.11 -15.45 6.56
N LEU A 123 -0.15 -16.28 5.56
CA LEU A 123 0.80 -16.65 4.52
C LEU A 123 0.57 -15.77 3.29
N TYR A 124 1.63 -15.37 2.59
CA TYR A 124 1.53 -14.51 1.41
C TYR A 124 2.62 -14.77 0.38
N ILE A 125 2.43 -14.21 -0.80
CA ILE A 125 3.45 -14.06 -1.83
C ILE A 125 3.54 -12.61 -2.28
N ASN A 126 4.73 -12.23 -2.75
CA ASN A 126 4.94 -10.93 -3.37
C ASN A 126 4.36 -10.93 -4.79
N ILE A 127 3.91 -9.76 -5.22
CA ILE A 127 3.52 -9.48 -6.60
C ILE A 127 4.64 -8.62 -7.21
N PRO A 128 5.16 -8.97 -8.40
CA PRO A 128 6.22 -8.20 -9.05
C PRO A 128 5.71 -6.80 -9.41
N ILE A 129 6.49 -5.78 -9.06
CA ILE A 129 6.13 -4.38 -9.23
C ILE A 129 6.12 -3.99 -10.71
N GLU A 130 7.10 -4.49 -11.46
CA GLU A 130 7.32 -4.28 -12.90
C GLU A 130 6.11 -4.75 -13.72
N GLY A 131 5.43 -5.77 -13.19
CA GLY A 131 4.20 -6.29 -13.76
C GLY A 131 3.05 -5.31 -13.72
N GLY A 132 3.08 -4.28 -12.86
CA GLY A 132 2.04 -3.24 -12.77
C GLY A 132 0.64 -3.82 -12.54
N TYR A 133 0.54 -4.83 -11.68
CA TYR A 133 -0.71 -5.50 -11.34
C TYR A 133 -1.39 -4.81 -10.17
N PHE A 134 -2.72 -4.93 -10.09
CA PHE A 134 -3.49 -4.50 -8.92
C PHE A 134 -3.23 -3.04 -8.52
N LEU A 135 -3.08 -2.15 -9.51
CA LEU A 135 -2.79 -0.75 -9.28
C LEU A 135 -3.94 -0.08 -8.50
N ASN A 136 -3.63 1.02 -7.84
CA ASN A 136 -4.62 1.75 -7.07
C ASN A 136 -5.76 2.28 -7.98
N LYS A 137 -6.95 2.37 -7.42
CA LYS A 137 -8.06 3.18 -7.96
C LYS A 137 -8.62 4.03 -6.84
N THR A 138 -9.30 5.12 -7.18
CA THR A 138 -10.06 5.95 -6.23
C THR A 138 -10.91 5.08 -5.29
N VAL A 139 -11.52 4.02 -5.83
CA VAL A 139 -12.20 2.99 -5.05
C VAL A 139 -11.64 1.62 -5.40
N GLY A 140 -10.86 1.04 -4.47
CA GLY A 140 -10.32 -0.31 -4.58
C GLY A 140 -9.03 -0.37 -5.41
N PHE A 141 -8.95 -1.35 -6.31
CA PHE A 141 -7.76 -1.61 -7.12
C PHE A 141 -8.15 -2.12 -8.50
N GLU A 142 -7.20 -2.04 -9.43
CA GLU A 142 -7.37 -2.54 -10.78
C GLU A 142 -7.45 -4.06 -10.80
N TYR A 143 -8.46 -4.57 -11.49
CA TYR A 143 -8.60 -5.98 -11.71
C TYR A 143 -9.30 -6.20 -13.04
N GLY A 144 -8.55 -6.73 -14.00
CA GLY A 144 -9.05 -7.15 -15.29
C GLY A 144 -8.25 -8.34 -15.80
N LYS A 145 -8.26 -8.55 -17.13
CA LYS A 145 -7.66 -9.72 -17.76
C LYS A 145 -6.19 -9.94 -17.37
N LYS A 146 -5.46 -8.84 -17.17
CA LYS A 146 -4.06 -8.83 -16.76
C LYS A 146 -3.84 -9.52 -15.42
N GLU A 147 -4.61 -9.16 -14.38
CA GLU A 147 -4.55 -9.81 -13.07
C GLU A 147 -5.02 -11.27 -13.13
N GLU A 148 -6.06 -11.58 -13.91
CA GLU A 148 -6.53 -12.97 -14.07
C GLU A 148 -5.43 -13.87 -14.64
N LEU A 149 -4.75 -13.41 -15.71
CA LEU A 149 -3.68 -14.14 -16.37
C LEU A 149 -2.47 -14.31 -15.45
N TYR A 150 -2.10 -13.27 -14.70
CA TYR A 150 -1.01 -13.36 -13.73
C TYR A 150 -1.29 -14.40 -12.65
N LEU A 151 -2.48 -14.36 -12.03
CA LEU A 151 -2.85 -15.32 -10.99
C LEU A 151 -2.93 -16.75 -11.54
N ARG A 152 -3.37 -16.91 -12.79
CA ARG A 152 -3.38 -18.21 -13.49
C ARG A 152 -1.97 -18.70 -13.79
N TYR A 153 -1.08 -17.83 -14.25
CA TYR A 153 0.32 -18.16 -14.53
C TYR A 153 1.03 -18.67 -13.28
N ILE A 154 0.96 -17.94 -12.16
CA ILE A 154 1.61 -18.39 -10.92
C ILE A 154 1.03 -19.71 -10.40
N SER A 155 -0.23 -20.02 -10.73
CA SER A 155 -0.88 -21.27 -10.32
C SER A 155 -0.29 -22.53 -10.95
N GLN A 156 0.42 -22.39 -12.08
CA GLN A 156 1.09 -23.49 -12.77
C GLN A 156 2.42 -23.89 -12.09
N SER A 157 2.89 -23.08 -11.14
CA SER A 157 4.15 -23.29 -10.42
C SER A 157 3.93 -23.61 -8.94
N ARG A 158 4.90 -24.27 -8.30
CA ARG A 158 4.86 -24.48 -6.85
C ARG A 158 5.08 -23.14 -6.14
N ILE A 159 4.02 -22.64 -5.50
CA ILE A 159 4.08 -21.38 -4.75
C ILE A 159 4.82 -21.58 -3.42
N ARG A 160 5.88 -20.78 -3.20
CA ARG A 160 6.59 -20.69 -1.92
C ARG A 160 6.00 -19.57 -1.05
N TRP A 161 5.20 -19.97 -0.07
CA TRP A 161 4.51 -19.03 0.83
C TRP A 161 5.44 -18.46 1.90
N LYS A 162 5.41 -17.14 2.08
CA LYS A 162 6.06 -16.42 3.19
C LYS A 162 5.09 -16.26 4.36
N LYS A 163 5.58 -16.27 5.61
CA LYS A 163 4.75 -16.00 6.79
C LYS A 163 4.87 -14.55 7.23
N LYS A 164 3.75 -13.91 7.60
CA LYS A 164 3.70 -12.59 8.24
C LYS A 164 2.92 -12.72 9.54
N LYS A 165 3.46 -12.13 10.62
CA LYS A 165 2.73 -11.82 11.86
C LYS A 165 2.59 -10.30 11.95
N LEU A 166 1.41 -9.81 12.31
CA LEU A 166 1.12 -8.41 12.60
C LEU A 166 1.42 -8.19 14.09
N SER A 167 2.37 -7.32 14.40
CA SER A 167 2.66 -6.94 15.79
C SER A 167 1.47 -6.17 16.39
N SER A 168 1.27 -6.29 17.70
CA SER A 168 0.22 -5.59 18.45
C SER A 168 0.59 -4.17 18.87
N GLU A 169 1.83 -3.74 18.63
CA GLU A 169 2.38 -2.56 19.26
C GLU A 169 1.93 -1.30 18.52
N LYS A 170 1.05 -0.53 19.17
CA LYS A 170 1.03 0.92 19.01
C LYS A 170 2.41 1.39 19.43
N LYS A 171 3.14 2.07 18.54
CA LYS A 171 4.23 2.94 19.00
C LYS A 171 3.55 4.05 19.78
N GLU A 172 3.63 4.01 21.10
CA GLU A 172 3.35 5.18 21.92
C GLU A 172 4.36 6.24 21.46
N ILE A 173 3.84 7.34 20.91
CA ILE A 173 4.63 8.53 20.70
C ILE A 173 4.76 9.11 22.11
N GLU A 174 5.92 8.92 22.74
CA GLU A 174 6.32 9.68 23.91
C GLU A 174 6.36 11.15 23.49
N THR A 175 5.29 11.89 23.79
CA THR A 175 5.36 13.33 23.90
C THR A 175 6.05 13.63 25.22
N GLU A 176 7.38 13.78 25.17
CA GLU A 176 8.12 14.57 26.16
C GLU A 176 7.71 16.04 25.98
N ASP A 177 6.53 16.41 26.50
CA ASP A 177 6.29 17.80 26.89
C ASP A 177 7.10 18.02 28.18
N ASN A 178 8.37 18.38 28.00
CA ASN A 178 9.14 19.02 29.07
C ASN A 178 8.48 20.36 29.37
N ASN A 179 7.83 20.41 30.53
CA ASN A 179 7.52 21.65 31.22
C ASN A 179 8.82 22.43 31.45
N GLU A 180 8.93 23.62 30.87
CA GLU A 180 9.59 24.79 31.45
C GLU A 180 8.98 26.07 30.88
#